data_AF-A0A953G5V8-F1
#
_entry.id   AF-A0A953G5V8-F1
#
_cell.length_a   1.000
_cell.length_b   1.000
_cell.length_c   1.000
_cell.angle_alpha   90.00
_cell.angle_beta   90.00
_cell.angle_gamma   90.00
#
_symmetry.space_group_name_H-M   'P 1'
#
loop_
_entity.id
_entity.type
_entity.pdbx_description
1 polymer ?
#
loop_
_entity_poly.entity_id
_entity_poly.type
_entity_poly.pdbx_seq_one_letter_code
_entity_poly.pdbx_strand_id
1 'polypeptide(L)'
;MAFEPKDISLLWKYAADSCTVEEKLYVEEKLRTDLEFTKKWKLIQQLNSPELKKKPKVEISNDLIKSTEQTAREIWSNYAIVFLLLLICILFLVIFYFLRQAI
;
A
#
# COMPACT_ATOMS: atom_id res chain seq x y z
N MET A 1 -1.83 -26.10 -20.88
CA MET A 1 -2.86 -26.38 -19.86
C MET A 1 -3.12 -25.06 -19.14
N ALA A 2 -4.32 -24.49 -19.26
CA ALA A 2 -4.61 -23.18 -18.67
C ALA A 2 -4.77 -23.31 -17.14
N PHE A 3 -4.18 -22.38 -16.39
CA PHE A 3 -4.16 -22.38 -14.93
C PHE A 3 -5.54 -22.07 -14.34
N GLU A 4 -5.98 -22.85 -13.36
CA GLU A 4 -7.11 -22.47 -12.51
C GLU A 4 -6.65 -21.60 -11.33
N PRO A 5 -7.32 -20.48 -11.03
CA PRO A 5 -6.99 -19.62 -9.89
C PRO A 5 -7.08 -20.33 -8.53
N LYS A 6 -7.73 -21.50 -8.48
CA LYS A 6 -7.83 -22.37 -7.29
C LYS A 6 -6.45 -22.89 -6.83
N ASP A 7 -5.54 -23.16 -7.76
CA ASP A 7 -4.22 -23.75 -7.47
C ASP A 7 -3.33 -22.79 -6.65
N ILE A 8 -3.43 -21.47 -6.86
CA ILE A 8 -2.65 -20.46 -6.11
C ILE A 8 -3.23 -20.29 -4.71
N SER A 9 -4.55 -20.24 -4.57
CA SER A 9 -5.22 -20.18 -3.27
C SER A 9 -4.87 -21.39 -2.40
N LEU A 10 -4.80 -22.57 -3.02
CA LEU A 10 -4.42 -23.81 -2.35
C LEU A 10 -2.98 -23.78 -1.82
N LEU A 11 -2.03 -23.26 -2.62
CA LEU A 11 -0.64 -23.08 -2.18
C LEU A 11 -0.51 -22.11 -1.01
N TRP A 12 -1.33 -21.04 -0.95
CA TRP A 12 -1.36 -20.13 0.19
C TRP A 12 -1.93 -20.78 1.45
N LYS A 13 -2.99 -21.59 1.32
CA LYS A 13 -3.51 -22.38 2.45
C LYS A 13 -2.47 -23.38 2.97
N TYR A 14 -1.75 -24.02 2.05
CA TYR A 14 -0.67 -24.95 2.35
C TYR A 14 0.50 -24.25 3.06
N ALA A 15 0.84 -23.03 2.64
CA ALA A 15 1.83 -22.19 3.32
C ALA A 15 1.43 -21.77 4.74
N ALA A 16 0.13 -21.68 5.00
CA ALA A 16 -0.45 -21.27 6.28
C ALA A 16 -0.84 -22.47 7.17
N ASP A 17 -0.52 -23.70 6.76
CA ASP A 17 -0.90 -24.96 7.44
C ASP A 17 -2.42 -25.06 7.74
N SER A 18 -3.23 -24.46 6.86
CA SER A 18 -4.70 -24.41 6.96
C SER A 18 -5.40 -25.31 5.94
N CYS A 19 -4.64 -26.22 5.32
CA CYS A 19 -5.15 -27.22 4.39
C CYS A 19 -5.75 -28.42 5.11
N THR A 20 -6.74 -29.04 4.49
CA THR A 20 -7.17 -30.40 4.81
C THR A 20 -6.11 -31.43 4.38
N VAL A 21 -6.19 -32.65 4.91
CA VAL A 21 -5.25 -33.73 4.58
C VAL A 21 -5.27 -34.08 3.09
N GLU A 22 -6.45 -34.06 2.46
CA GLU A 22 -6.63 -34.33 1.02
C GLU A 22 -5.98 -33.25 0.15
N GLU A 23 -6.22 -31.98 0.50
CA GLU A 23 -5.59 -30.83 -0.16
C GLU A 23 -4.07 -30.86 -0.03
N LYS A 24 -3.56 -31.27 1.13
CA LYS A 24 -2.13 -31.41 1.39
C LYS A 24 -1.48 -32.44 0.47
N LEU A 25 -2.07 -33.64 0.37
CA LEU A 25 -1.59 -34.71 -0.51
C LEU A 25 -1.62 -34.29 -1.98
N TYR A 26 -2.68 -33.59 -2.41
CA TYR A 26 -2.78 -33.06 -3.77
C TYR A 26 -1.67 -32.04 -4.09
N VAL A 27 -1.39 -31.12 -3.16
CA VAL A 27 -0.30 -30.13 -3.31
C VAL A 27 1.06 -30.84 -3.38
N GLU A 28 1.32 -31.80 -2.49
CA GLU A 28 2.58 -32.55 -2.48
C GLU A 28 2.80 -33.35 -3.78
N GLU A 29 1.76 -33.97 -4.33
CA GLU A 29 1.83 -34.68 -5.60
C GLU A 29 2.07 -33.72 -6.77
N LYS A 30 1.32 -32.61 -6.83
CA LYS A 30 1.52 -31.57 -7.86
C LYS A 30 2.92 -30.94 -7.80
N LEU A 31 3.50 -30.75 -6.62
CA LEU A 31 4.88 -30.26 -6.48
C LEU A 31 5.91 -31.23 -7.07
N ARG A 32 5.62 -32.53 -7.09
CA ARG A 32 6.50 -33.55 -7.69
C ARG A 32 6.36 -33.62 -9.20
N THR A 33 5.15 -33.48 -9.73
CA THR A 33 4.85 -33.71 -11.15
C THR A 33 4.89 -32.45 -12.00
N ASP A 34 4.65 -31.27 -11.41
CA ASP A 34 4.47 -30.01 -12.14
C ASP A 34 5.57 -28.98 -11.79
N LEU A 35 6.44 -28.72 -12.76
CA LEU A 35 7.54 -27.76 -12.64
C LEU A 35 7.05 -26.31 -12.45
N GLU A 36 5.95 -25.93 -13.09
CA GLU A 36 5.41 -24.57 -12.97
C GLU A 36 4.74 -24.36 -11.61
N PHE A 37 4.05 -25.38 -11.11
CA PHE A 37 3.49 -25.37 -9.75
C PHE A 37 4.58 -25.23 -8.69
N THR A 38 5.71 -25.91 -8.86
CA THR A 38 6.89 -25.79 -7.99
C THR A 38 7.53 -24.40 -8.04
N LYS A 39 7.59 -23.75 -9.21
CA LYS A 39 8.06 -22.35 -9.31
C LYS A 39 7.15 -21.40 -8.50
N LYS A 40 5.84 -21.60 -8.57
CA LYS A 40 4.86 -20.80 -7.81
C LYS A 40 4.99 -21.02 -6.30
N TRP A 41 5.19 -22.26 -5.87
CA TRP A 41 5.45 -22.57 -4.47
C TRP A 41 6.72 -21.89 -3.95
N LYS A 42 7.82 -21.89 -4.72
CA LYS A 42 9.04 -21.16 -4.36
C LYS A 42 8.80 -19.65 -4.18
N LEU A 43 7.99 -19.03 -5.05
CA LEU A 43 7.60 -17.62 -4.90
C LEU A 43 6.82 -17.38 -3.60
N ILE A 44 5.86 -18.25 -3.29
CA ILE A 44 5.07 -18.16 -2.05
C ILE A 44 5.96 -18.39 -0.81
N GLN A 45 6.92 -19.33 -0.87
CA GLN A 45 7.89 -19.54 0.20
C GLN A 45 8.82 -18.33 0.39
N GLN A 46 9.23 -17.66 -0.69
CA GLN A 46 9.98 -16.41 -0.60
C GLN A 46 9.13 -15.33 0.08
N LEU A 47 7.88 -15.14 -0.34
CA LEU A 47 6.97 -14.16 0.27
C LEU A 47 6.60 -14.45 1.72
N ASN A 48 6.48 -15.74 2.10
CA ASN A 48 6.16 -16.18 3.45
C ASN A 48 7.41 -16.46 4.30
N SER A 49 8.61 -16.19 3.77
CA SER A 49 9.87 -16.42 4.49
C SER A 49 9.89 -15.63 5.79
N PRO A 50 10.29 -16.24 6.92
CA PRO A 50 10.41 -15.54 8.18
C PRO A 50 11.44 -14.40 8.15
N GLU A 51 12.31 -14.32 7.14
CA GLU A 51 13.19 -13.16 6.92
C GLU A 51 12.45 -11.91 6.42
N LEU A 52 11.29 -12.06 5.76
CA LEU A 52 10.38 -10.95 5.43
C LEU A 52 9.40 -10.65 6.59
N LYS A 53 9.10 -11.64 7.45
CA LYS A 53 8.37 -11.43 8.73
C LYS A 53 9.25 -10.90 9.86
N LYS A 54 10.57 -11.10 9.79
CA LYS A 54 11.53 -10.19 10.41
C LYS A 54 11.38 -8.89 9.65
N LYS A 55 10.40 -8.08 10.06
CA LYS A 55 10.50 -6.64 9.91
C LYS A 55 11.98 -6.33 10.16
N PRO A 56 12.71 -5.65 9.25
CA PRO A 56 13.77 -4.83 9.78
C PRO A 56 13.06 -4.06 10.89
N LYS A 57 13.56 -4.14 12.11
CA LYS A 57 13.30 -3.08 13.07
C LYS A 57 13.85 -1.88 12.31
N VAL A 58 13.00 -1.23 11.54
CA VAL A 58 13.29 0.03 10.90
C VAL A 58 13.46 0.88 12.14
N GLU A 59 14.69 0.97 12.63
CA GLU A 59 15.15 2.19 13.25
C GLU A 59 14.90 3.20 12.16
N ILE A 60 13.69 3.75 12.20
CA ILE A 60 13.36 4.94 11.45
C ILE A 60 14.34 5.92 12.07
N SER A 61 15.47 6.16 11.38
CA SER A 61 16.44 7.10 11.89
C SER A 61 15.67 8.40 12.09
N ASN A 62 15.81 9.00 13.27
CA ASN A 62 15.10 10.24 13.61
C ASN A 62 15.35 11.35 12.59
N ASP A 63 16.33 11.18 11.71
CA ASP A 63 16.68 12.08 10.61
C ASP A 63 15.69 12.00 9.43
N LEU A 64 15.17 10.83 9.07
CA LEU A 64 14.16 10.71 8.01
C LEU A 64 12.79 11.28 8.46
N ILE A 65 12.43 11.12 9.73
CA ILE A 65 11.17 11.70 10.27
C ILE A 65 11.27 13.22 10.32
N LYS A 66 12.40 13.78 10.80
CA LYS A 66 12.61 15.23 10.80
C LYS A 66 12.61 15.83 9.40
N SER A 67 13.26 15.17 8.45
CA SER A 67 13.27 15.61 7.04
C SER A 67 11.86 15.59 6.45
N THR A 68 11.08 14.53 6.70
CA THR A 68 9.71 14.42 6.17
C THR A 68 8.74 15.40 6.84
N GLU A 69 8.88 15.67 8.14
CA GLU A 69 8.09 16.70 8.84
C GLU A 69 8.42 18.12 8.39
N GLN A 70 9.70 18.42 8.10
CA GLN A 70 10.09 19.73 7.57
C GLN A 70 9.52 19.95 6.16
N THR A 71 9.63 18.96 5.28
CA THR A 71 9.08 19.07 3.92
C THR A 71 7.54 19.15 3.93
N ALA A 72 6.87 18.40 4.82
CA ALA A 72 5.44 18.52 5.01
C ALA A 72 5.06 19.90 5.55
N ARG A 73 5.74 20.44 6.56
CA ARG A 73 5.45 21.79 7.10
C ARG A 73 5.59 22.90 6.05
N GLU A 74 6.61 22.84 5.20
CA GLU A 74 6.78 23.84 4.13
C GLU A 74 5.66 23.77 3.10
N ILE A 75 5.28 22.56 2.67
CA ILE A 75 4.19 22.38 1.71
C ILE A 75 2.86 22.86 2.31
N TRP A 76 2.53 22.45 3.54
CA TRP A 76 1.28 22.83 4.21
C TRP A 76 1.20 24.34 4.48
N SER A 77 2.31 24.98 4.85
CA SER A 77 2.37 26.43 5.06
C SER A 77 2.06 27.20 3.77
N ASN A 78 2.64 26.78 2.64
CA ASN A 78 2.43 27.44 1.37
C ASN A 78 0.98 27.30 0.88
N TYR A 79 0.37 26.12 1.04
CA TYR A 79 -1.06 25.91 0.72
C TYR A 79 -1.98 26.76 1.61
N ALA A 80 -1.67 26.91 2.90
CA ALA A 80 -2.46 27.74 3.82
C ALA A 80 -2.43 29.23 3.42
N ILE A 81 -1.27 29.74 2.98
CA ILE A 81 -1.12 31.13 2.53
C ILE A 81 -1.92 31.37 1.24
N VAL A 82 -1.84 30.47 0.27
CA VAL A 82 -2.60 30.58 -0.99
C VAL A 82 -4.10 30.54 -0.72
N PHE A 83 -4.56 29.65 0.18
CA PHE A 83 -5.97 29.57 0.56
C PHE A 83 -6.45 30.86 1.25
N LEU A 84 -5.64 31.44 2.13
CA LEU A 84 -5.96 32.69 2.82
C LEU A 84 -6.04 33.88 1.86
N LEU A 85 -5.13 33.97 0.88
CA LEU A 85 -5.19 34.99 -0.18
C LEU A 85 -6.46 34.85 -1.03
N LEU A 86 -6.86 33.62 -1.34
CA LEU A 86 -8.05 33.35 -2.14
C LEU A 86 -9.33 33.78 -1.40
N LEU A 87 -9.41 33.54 -0.09
CA LEU A 87 -10.48 34.04 0.77
C LEU A 87 -10.57 35.58 0.78
N ILE A 88 -9.42 36.26 0.91
CA ILE A 88 -9.37 37.72 0.87
C ILE A 88 -9.89 38.25 -0.48
N CYS A 89 -9.45 37.65 -1.60
CA CYS A 89 -9.93 38.04 -2.93
C CYS A 89 -11.46 37.89 -3.06
N ILE A 90 -12.03 36.80 -2.57
CA ILE A 90 -13.49 36.60 -2.58
C ILE A 90 -14.18 37.68 -1.75
N LEU A 91 -13.67 38.01 -0.55
CA LEU A 91 -14.23 39.07 0.29
C LEU A 91 -14.20 40.44 -0.41
N PHE A 92 -13.10 40.78 -1.07
CA PHE A 92 -13.01 42.01 -1.86
C PHE A 92 -14.02 42.03 -3.02
N LEU A 93 -14.21 40.92 -3.73
CA LEU A 93 -15.21 40.82 -4.80
C LEU A 93 -16.64 40.98 -4.26
N VAL A 94 -16.94 40.40 -3.10
CA VAL A 94 -18.24 40.54 -2.43
C VAL A 94 -18.48 42.00 -2.04
N ILE A 95 -17.50 42.65 -1.39
CA ILE A 95 -17.60 44.06 -1.02
C ILE A 95 -17.79 44.93 -2.27
N PHE A 96 -17.00 44.70 -3.33
CA PHE A 96 -17.12 45.43 -4.59
C PHE A 96 -18.50 45.23 -5.24
N TYR A 97 -19.03 44.00 -5.23
CA TYR A 97 -20.36 43.69 -5.75
C TYR A 97 -21.47 44.43 -4.98
N PHE A 98 -21.40 44.48 -3.65
CA PHE A 98 -22.35 45.25 -2.84
C PHE A 98 -22.19 46.75 -3.03
N LEU A 99 -20.96 47.27 -3.13
CA LEU A 99 -20.70 48.69 -3.39
C LEU A 99 -21.24 49.12 -4.75
N ARG A 100 -21.12 48.26 -5.76
CA ARG A 100 -21.68 48.46 -7.10
C ARG A 100 -23.21 48.39 -7.15
N GLN A 101 -23.86 47.63 -6.26
CA GLN A 101 -25.32 47.64 -6.15
C GLN A 101 -25.86 48.83 -5.33
N ALA A 102 -25.02 49.45 -4.51
CA ALA A 102 -25.40 50.58 -3.66
C ALA A 102 -25.27 51.96 -4.35
N ILE A 103 -24.56 52.04 -5.49
CA ILE A 103 -24.47 53.21 -6.39
C ILE A 103 -25.45 53.01 -7.55
#